data_AF-A0A2V8KUQ1-F1
#
_entry.id   AF-A0A2V8KUQ1-F1
#
_cell.length_a   1.000
_cell.length_b   1.000
_cell.length_c   1.000
_cell.angle_alpha   90.00
_cell.angle_beta   90.00
_cell.angle_gamma   90.00
#
_symmetry.space_group_name_H-M   'P 1'
#
loop_
_entity.id
_entity.type
_entity.pdbx_description
1 polymer ?
#
loop_
_entity_poly.entity_id
_entity_poly.type
_entity_poly.pdbx_seq_one_letter_code
_entity_poly.pdbx_strand_id
1 'polypeptide(L)'
;MEGVKTVNTDFQGAIPREKSSMTVRKLRMMCAAGDETLAEWETETISPQRLNEIEVEFQSKMRQGYFAVNITDGRNTFISKFDSKADILLIPAVRGG
;
A
#
# COMPACT_ATOMS: atom_id res chain seq x y z
N MET A 1 30.33 53.35 -14.28
CA MET A 1 29.28 52.73 -15.10
C MET A 1 29.45 51.24 -15.00
N GLU A 2 28.41 50.61 -14.48
CA GLU A 2 28.29 49.21 -14.12
C GLU A 2 28.35 48.30 -15.35
N GLY A 3 28.70 47.02 -15.13
CA GLY A 3 28.49 46.00 -16.16
C GLY A 3 29.28 44.70 -15.97
N VAL A 4 29.22 44.09 -14.79
CA VAL A 4 29.58 42.68 -14.60
C VAL A 4 28.59 41.85 -15.43
N LYS A 5 29.06 41.20 -16.51
CA LYS A 5 28.23 40.23 -17.25
C LYS A 5 28.46 38.83 -16.70
N THR A 6 27.38 38.37 -16.09
CA THR A 6 27.09 37.10 -15.44
C THR A 6 27.52 35.87 -16.23
N VAL A 7 28.10 34.94 -15.49
CA VAL A 7 28.40 33.55 -15.86
C VAL A 7 27.07 32.81 -15.95
N ASN A 8 26.67 32.35 -17.14
CA ASN A 8 25.54 31.43 -17.27
C ASN A 8 26.10 30.02 -17.32
N THR A 9 26.05 29.37 -16.16
CA THR A 9 26.36 27.96 -16.01
C THR A 9 25.11 27.16 -16.38
N ASP A 10 25.12 26.57 -17.58
CA ASP A 10 24.09 25.61 -18.03
C ASP A 10 24.17 24.31 -17.21
N PHE A 11 23.53 24.30 -16.03
CA PHE A 11 23.15 23.07 -15.34
C PHE A 11 21.64 22.85 -15.49
N GLN A 12 21.26 22.15 -16.56
CA GLN A 12 19.99 21.45 -16.60
C GLN A 12 20.22 20.07 -17.22
N GLY A 13 20.92 19.22 -16.45
CA GLY A 13 20.75 17.79 -16.58
C GLY A 13 19.30 17.47 -16.24
N ALA A 14 18.48 17.30 -17.28
CA ALA A 14 17.15 16.73 -17.15
C ALA A 14 17.30 15.34 -16.51
N ILE A 15 17.00 15.23 -15.22
CA ILE A 15 16.76 13.93 -14.60
C ILE A 15 15.48 13.43 -15.26
N PRO A 16 15.50 12.34 -16.04
CA PRO A 16 14.26 11.71 -16.44
C PRO A 16 13.61 11.27 -15.13
N ARG A 17 12.53 11.93 -14.74
CA ARG A 17 11.67 11.45 -13.66
C ARG A 17 11.02 10.19 -14.22
N GLU A 18 11.73 9.06 -14.11
CA GLU A 18 11.17 7.75 -14.39
C GLU A 18 9.84 7.71 -13.65
N LYS A 19 8.75 7.59 -14.42
CA LYS A 19 7.47 7.15 -13.88
C LYS A 19 7.67 5.70 -13.48
N SER A 20 8.38 5.47 -12.39
CA SER A 20 8.32 4.22 -11.65
C SER A 20 6.86 4.11 -11.25
N SER A 21 6.11 3.30 -11.99
CA SER A 21 4.77 2.90 -11.62
C SER A 21 4.92 2.08 -10.35
N MET A 22 5.02 2.74 -9.20
CA MET A 22 5.20 2.09 -7.90
C MET A 22 3.93 1.30 -7.61
N THR A 23 4.13 0.04 -7.23
CA THR A 23 3.00 -0.85 -7.00
C THR A 23 2.40 -0.52 -5.65
N VAL A 24 1.22 0.12 -5.66
CA VAL A 24 0.46 0.41 -4.44
C VAL A 24 -0.39 -0.80 -4.07
N ARG A 25 -0.35 -1.18 -2.80
CA ARG A 25 -1.14 -2.26 -2.20
C ARG A 25 -2.03 -1.74 -1.08
N LYS A 26 -3.13 -2.44 -0.84
CA LYS A 26 -4.11 -2.05 0.17
C LYS A 26 -4.49 -3.19 1.10
N LEU A 27 -4.68 -2.85 2.37
CA LEU A 27 -5.41 -3.65 3.35
C LEU A 27 -6.80 -3.04 3.49
N ARG A 28 -7.81 -3.76 3.01
CA ARG A 28 -9.21 -3.37 3.06
C ARG A 28 -10.00 -4.27 4.00
N MET A 29 -11.10 -3.75 4.50
CA MET A 29 -12.05 -4.45 5.34
C MET A 29 -13.46 -4.25 4.81
N MET A 30 -14.19 -5.33 4.64
CA MET A 30 -15.59 -5.29 4.24
C MET A 30 -16.44 -4.92 5.46
N CYS A 31 -17.18 -3.82 5.36
CA CYS A 31 -18.10 -3.35 6.39
C CYS A 31 -19.53 -3.27 5.84
N ALA A 32 -20.53 -3.19 6.73
CA ALA A 32 -21.94 -3.08 6.34
C ALA A 32 -22.24 -1.83 5.48
N ALA A 33 -21.41 -0.78 5.61
CA ALA A 33 -21.51 0.46 4.84
C ALA A 33 -20.65 0.48 3.55
N GLY A 34 -19.95 -0.63 3.24
CA GLY A 34 -19.01 -0.73 2.12
C GLY A 34 -17.59 -1.11 2.55
N ASP A 35 -16.67 -1.13 1.60
CA ASP A 35 -15.25 -1.41 1.84
C ASP A 35 -14.56 -0.22 2.52
N GLU A 36 -13.90 -0.48 3.64
CA GLU A 36 -13.03 0.46 4.35
C GLU A 36 -11.56 0.16 4.03
N THR A 37 -10.74 1.18 3.75
CA THR A 37 -9.28 1.01 3.59
C THR A 37 -8.61 1.26 4.93
N LEU A 38 -8.03 0.21 5.52
CA LEU A 38 -7.29 0.29 6.79
C LEU A 38 -5.86 0.77 6.60
N ALA A 39 -5.23 0.35 5.50
CA ALA A 39 -3.88 0.79 5.14
C ALA A 39 -3.68 0.76 3.62
N GLU A 40 -2.80 1.64 3.15
CA GLU A 40 -2.31 1.70 1.78
C GLU A 40 -0.79 1.90 1.84
N TRP A 41 -0.04 1.20 0.99
CA TRP A 41 1.41 1.32 0.94
C TRP A 41 1.97 1.07 -0.45
N GLU A 42 3.08 1.74 -0.75
CA GLU A 42 3.93 1.44 -1.90
C GLU A 42 4.90 0.32 -1.54
N THR A 43 4.93 -0.76 -2.32
CA THR A 43 5.72 -1.96 -1.99
C THR A 43 7.24 -1.73 -2.04
N GLU A 44 7.66 -0.74 -2.81
CA GLU A 44 9.06 -0.45 -3.10
C GLU A 44 9.69 0.54 -2.10
N THR A 45 8.87 1.36 -1.45
CA THR A 45 9.33 2.47 -0.59
C THR A 45 8.88 2.35 0.86
N ILE A 46 7.95 1.43 1.18
CA ILE A 46 7.47 1.24 2.54
C ILE A 46 8.62 0.86 3.50
N SER A 47 8.66 1.54 4.65
CA SER A 47 9.62 1.21 5.70
C SER A 47 9.27 -0.10 6.41
N PRO A 48 10.25 -0.88 6.89
CA PRO A 48 9.99 -2.11 7.64
C PRO A 48 9.12 -1.88 8.88
N GLN A 49 9.27 -0.74 9.56
CA GLN A 49 8.45 -0.38 10.71
C GLN A 49 6.98 -0.22 10.33
N ARG A 50 6.70 0.51 9.24
CA ARG A 50 5.33 0.69 8.76
C ARG A 50 4.72 -0.63 8.28
N LEU A 51 5.53 -1.47 7.64
CA LEU A 51 5.11 -2.81 7.22
C LEU A 51 4.66 -3.66 8.42
N ASN A 52 5.43 -3.63 9.51
CA ASN A 52 5.12 -4.33 10.75
C ASN A 52 3.83 -3.80 11.40
N GLU A 53 3.58 -2.48 11.39
CA GLU A 53 2.32 -1.92 11.88
C GLU A 53 1.11 -2.44 11.11
N ILE A 54 1.23 -2.53 9.78
CA ILE A 54 0.17 -3.07 8.91
C ILE A 54 -0.03 -4.56 9.17
N GLU A 55 1.04 -5.33 9.35
CA GLU A 55 0.95 -6.74 9.73
C GLU A 55 0.27 -6.93 11.09
N VAL A 56 0.58 -6.08 12.08
CA VAL A 56 -0.09 -6.12 13.39
C VAL A 56 -1.59 -5.84 13.25
N GLU A 57 -1.99 -4.86 12.43
CA GLU A 57 -3.41 -4.58 12.16
C GLU A 57 -4.10 -5.77 11.48
N PHE A 58 -3.46 -6.36 10.46
CA PHE A 58 -3.93 -7.58 9.80
C PHE A 58 -4.16 -8.72 10.82
N GLN A 59 -3.17 -8.99 11.68
CA GLN A 59 -3.27 -10.06 12.69
C GLN A 59 -4.31 -9.73 13.76
N SER A 60 -4.51 -8.45 14.09
CA SER A 60 -5.58 -8.01 14.98
C SER A 60 -6.96 -8.38 14.42
N LYS A 61 -7.21 -8.11 13.14
CA LYS A 61 -8.47 -8.44 12.48
C LYS A 61 -8.67 -9.94 12.31
N MET A 62 -7.63 -10.68 11.94
CA MET A 62 -7.68 -12.15 11.87
C MET A 62 -8.07 -12.77 13.23
N ARG A 63 -7.51 -12.26 14.33
CA ARG A 63 -7.88 -12.71 15.70
C ARG A 63 -9.32 -12.36 16.09
N GLN A 64 -9.88 -11.30 15.52
CA GLN A 64 -11.31 -10.95 15.68
C GLN A 64 -12.24 -11.87 14.86
N GLY A 65 -11.69 -12.81 14.07
CA GLY A 65 -12.44 -13.78 13.29
C GLY A 65 -12.74 -13.33 11.86
N TYR A 66 -12.02 -12.33 11.34
CA TYR A 66 -12.08 -12.00 9.92
C TYR A 66 -11.32 -13.04 9.09
N PHE A 67 -11.79 -13.26 7.86
CA PHE A 67 -11.06 -14.00 6.84
C PHE A 67 -10.28 -13.04 5.94
N ALA A 68 -9.04 -13.38 5.60
CA ALA A 68 -8.27 -12.61 4.65
C ALA A 68 -8.24 -13.26 3.27
N VAL A 69 -8.41 -12.44 2.23
CA VAL A 69 -8.37 -12.84 0.83
C VAL A 69 -7.36 -11.97 0.09
N ASN A 70 -6.42 -12.60 -0.59
CA ASN A 70 -5.59 -11.95 -1.60
C ASN A 70 -6.40 -11.78 -2.88
N ILE A 71 -6.54 -10.54 -3.32
CA ILE A 71 -7.31 -10.14 -4.49
C ILE A 71 -6.45 -9.47 -5.58
N THR A 72 -5.11 -9.54 -5.46
CA THR A 72 -4.15 -8.92 -6.39
C THR A 72 -4.38 -9.30 -7.85
N ASP A 73 -4.65 -10.58 -8.12
CA ASP A 73 -4.73 -11.14 -9.49
C ASP A 73 -6.17 -11.47 -9.91
N GLY A 74 -7.15 -11.07 -9.09
CA GLY A 74 -8.58 -11.37 -9.30
C GLY A 74 -8.97 -12.83 -9.05
N ARG A 75 -8.06 -13.71 -8.62
CA ARG A 75 -8.38 -15.12 -8.31
C ARG A 75 -8.95 -15.33 -6.91
N ASN A 76 -8.93 -14.29 -6.07
CA ASN A 76 -9.50 -14.28 -4.71
C ASN A 76 -9.08 -15.50 -3.88
N THR A 77 -7.82 -15.52 -3.44
CA THR A 77 -7.24 -16.65 -2.68
C THR A 77 -7.25 -16.38 -1.19
N PHE A 78 -7.75 -17.31 -0.38
CA PHE A 78 -7.66 -17.22 1.08
C PHE A 78 -6.20 -17.25 1.54
N ILE A 79 -5.85 -16.34 2.45
CA ILE A 79 -4.52 -16.27 3.06
C ILE A 79 -4.63 -16.31 4.58
N SER A 80 -3.67 -16.97 5.22
CA SER A 80 -3.59 -17.07 6.69
C SER A 80 -2.47 -16.21 7.27
N LYS A 81 -1.60 -15.65 6.42
CA LYS A 81 -0.45 -14.82 6.78
C LYS A 81 -0.49 -13.53 5.99
N PHE A 82 0.09 -12.48 6.57
CA PHE A 82 0.24 -11.20 5.89
C PHE A 82 1.21 -11.37 4.70
N ASP A 83 0.81 -10.87 3.54
CA ASP A 83 1.64 -10.78 2.33
C ASP A 83 1.71 -9.31 1.93
N SER A 84 2.89 -8.71 2.09
CA SER A 84 3.11 -7.30 1.77
C SER A 84 2.99 -6.96 0.29
N LYS A 85 2.96 -7.97 -0.58
CA LYS A 85 2.78 -7.83 -2.03
C LYS A 85 1.34 -8.09 -2.47
N ALA A 86 0.44 -8.40 -1.53
CA ALA A 86 -0.96 -8.65 -1.81
C ALA A 86 -1.83 -7.41 -1.61
N ASP A 87 -2.83 -7.24 -2.46
CA ASP A 87 -4.04 -6.50 -2.11
C ASP A 87 -4.91 -7.43 -1.28
N ILE A 88 -5.16 -7.04 -0.03
CA ILE A 88 -5.81 -7.89 0.96
C ILE A 88 -7.19 -7.33 1.27
N LEU A 89 -8.21 -8.17 1.19
CA LEU A 89 -9.56 -7.90 1.66
C LEU A 89 -9.86 -8.76 2.89
N LEU A 90 -10.23 -8.11 3.98
CA LEU A 90 -10.69 -8.73 5.23
C LEU A 90 -12.21 -8.81 5.21
N ILE A 91 -12.76 -10.00 5.41
CA ILE A 91 -14.19 -10.30 5.36
C ILE A 91 -14.64 -10.75 6.75
N PRO A 92 -15.62 -10.09 7.38
CA PRO A 92 -16.12 -10.52 8.68
C PRO A 92 -16.77 -11.90 8.57
N ALA A 93 -16.58 -12.75 9.58
CA ALA A 93 -17.32 -14.01 9.64
C ALA A 93 -18.82 -13.73 9.84
N VAL A 94 -19.64 -14.18 8.89
CA VAL A 94 -21.10 -14.23 9.07
C VAL A 94 -21.43 -15.31 10.08
N ARG A 95 -21.76 -14.90 11.31
CA ARG A 95 -22.43 -15.78 12.28
C ARG A 95 -23.93 -15.75 11.95
N GLY A 96 -24.42 -16.76 11.25
CA GLY A 96 -25.86 -16.97 11.07
C GLY A 96 -26.51 -17.15 12.45
N GLY A 97 -27.64 -16.47 12.66
CA GLY A 97 -28.51 -16.65 13.83
C GLY A 97 -29.39 -17.88 13.69
#